data_AF-A0A2V9GLZ8-F1
#
_entry.id   AF-A0A2V9GLZ8-F1
#
_cell.length_a   1.000
_cell.length_b   1.000
_cell.length_c   1.000
_cell.angle_alpha   90.00
_cell.angle_beta   90.00
_cell.angle_gamma   90.00
#
_symmetry.space_group_name_H-M   'P 1'
#
loop_
_entity.id
_entity.type
_entity.pdbx_description
1 polymer ?
#
loop_
_entity_poly.entity_id
_entity_poly.type
_entity_poly.pdbx_seq_one_letter_code
_entity_poly.pdbx_strand_id
1 'polypeptide(L)'
;MYIRKSTRTYKRKTYTNHLLVESVQTAKGPRQRTICSLGSLEPAPAEDWLGLAHKLQSALQGQESLSGSSTEIQEWAEKARNKKKSTGSDGDRSTVTVEPDKVQIEQAREAGPVHVGHQLWGQLGMNRILQEAGLSTRACRLTEVMTLNRLICPSSEHAMPDWIRRTALGDI
;
A
#
# COMPACT_ATOMS: atom_id res chain seq x y z
N MET A 1 1.17 -4.15 12.23
CA MET A 1 1.70 -5.49 12.60
C MET A 1 3.22 -5.45 12.58
N TYR A 2 3.93 -6.41 13.19
CA TYR A 2 5.40 -6.52 13.06
C TYR A 2 5.87 -7.97 13.09
N ILE A 3 7.09 -8.22 12.62
CA ILE A 3 7.72 -9.55 12.63
C ILE A 3 8.64 -9.64 13.86
N ARG A 4 8.51 -10.74 14.61
CA ARG A 4 9.34 -11.04 15.78
C ARG A 4 10.16 -12.30 15.53
N LYS A 5 11.46 -12.23 15.80
CA LYS A 5 12.36 -13.39 15.84
C LYS A 5 12.14 -14.19 17.13
N SER A 6 11.98 -15.50 16.99
CA SER A 6 11.86 -16.47 18.09
C SER A 6 12.91 -17.55 17.89
N THR A 7 13.76 -17.75 18.89
CA THR A 7 14.81 -18.77 18.88
C THR A 7 14.44 -19.91 19.82
N ARG A 8 14.65 -21.15 19.37
CA ARG A 8 14.47 -22.34 20.22
C ARG A 8 15.66 -23.27 20.04
N THR A 9 16.27 -23.66 21.14
CA THR A 9 17.36 -24.63 21.16
C THR A 9 16.81 -26.02 21.44
N TYR A 10 17.08 -26.98 20.54
CA TYR A 10 16.67 -28.38 20.71
C TYR A 10 17.78 -29.31 20.25
N LYS A 11 18.14 -30.30 21.08
CA LYS A 11 19.20 -31.29 20.79
C LYS A 11 20.48 -30.67 20.19
N ARG A 12 21.03 -29.64 20.85
CA ARG A 12 22.23 -28.85 20.44
C ARG A 12 22.11 -28.09 19.10
N LYS A 13 20.93 -28.01 18.49
CA LYS A 13 20.68 -27.18 17.29
C LYS A 13 19.79 -25.99 17.65
N THR A 14 20.16 -24.81 17.17
CA THR A 14 19.38 -23.57 17.34
C THR A 14 18.50 -23.37 16.13
N TYR A 15 17.18 -23.33 16.35
CA TYR A 15 16.19 -23.06 15.31
C TYR A 15 15.70 -21.62 15.44
N THR A 16 15.78 -20.88 14.33
CA THR A 16 15.26 -19.51 14.23
C THR A 16 13.93 -19.55 13.47
N ASN A 17 12.91 -18.93 14.05
CA ASN A 17 11.61 -18.78 13.42
C ASN A 17 11.14 -17.33 13.53
N HIS A 18 10.41 -16.86 12.53
CA HIS A 18 9.84 -15.52 12.47
C HIS A 18 8.33 -15.60 12.60
N LEU A 19 7.78 -14.80 13.50
CA LEU A 19 6.35 -14.79 13.81
C LEU A 19 5.76 -13.43 13.42
N LEU A 20 4.61 -13.44 12.73
CA LEU A 20 3.82 -12.22 12.52
C LEU A 20 2.98 -11.97 13.77
N VAL A 21 3.17 -10.79 14.37
CA VAL A 21 2.53 -10.40 15.63
C VAL A 21 1.75 -9.11 15.44
N GLU A 22 0.59 -9.02 16.08
CA GLU A 22 -0.18 -7.78 16.20
C GLU A 22 -0.28 -7.34 17.66
N SER A 23 -0.30 -6.02 17.85
CA SER A 23 -0.60 -5.39 19.14
C SER A 23 -2.11 -5.17 19.22
N VAL A 24 -2.75 -5.74 20.24
CA VAL A 24 -4.18 -5.60 20.51
C VAL A 24 -4.34 -4.81 21.81
N GLN A 25 -5.12 -3.73 21.79
CA GLN A 25 -5.50 -3.05 23.01
C GLN A 25 -6.55 -3.88 23.74
N THR A 26 -6.28 -4.20 25.01
CA THR A 26 -7.25 -4.89 25.88
C THR A 26 -7.58 -3.98 27.06
N ALA A 27 -8.68 -4.26 27.76
CA ALA A 27 -9.05 -3.52 28.97
C ALA A 27 -7.95 -3.52 30.06
N LYS A 28 -7.01 -4.46 30.01
CA LYS A 28 -5.84 -4.57 30.93
C LYS A 28 -4.54 -4.02 30.32
N GLY A 29 -4.65 -3.18 29.29
CA GLY A 29 -3.54 -2.58 28.56
C GLY A 29 -3.19 -3.30 27.25
N PRO A 30 -2.14 -2.84 26.54
CA PRO A 30 -1.70 -3.46 25.31
C PRO A 30 -1.20 -4.90 25.54
N ARG A 31 -1.61 -5.81 24.65
CA ARG A 31 -1.19 -7.22 24.63
C ARG A 31 -0.79 -7.60 23.21
N GLN A 32 0.10 -8.59 23.09
CA GLN A 32 0.57 -9.09 21.78
C GLN A 32 -0.15 -10.38 21.43
N ARG A 33 -0.63 -10.50 20.19
CA ARG A 33 -1.23 -11.72 19.64
C ARG A 33 -0.43 -12.22 18.44
N THR A 34 -0.04 -13.49 18.46
CA THR A 34 0.66 -14.13 17.32
C THR A 34 -0.35 -14.61 16.29
N ILE A 35 -0.21 -14.12 15.06
CA ILE A 35 -1.13 -14.44 13.95
C ILE A 35 -0.70 -15.75 13.28
N CYS A 36 0.52 -15.78 12.72
CA CYS A 36 1.05 -16.94 12.03
C CYS A 36 2.58 -17.03 12.15
N SER A 37 3.09 -18.23 11.85
CA SER A 37 4.53 -18.51 11.75
C SER A 37 4.95 -18.36 10.29
N LEU A 38 5.97 -17.54 10.04
CA LEU A 38 6.54 -17.28 8.71
C LEU A 38 7.70 -18.23 8.38
N GLY A 39 8.27 -18.91 9.37
CA GLY A 39 9.44 -19.78 9.18
C GLY A 39 10.75 -19.00 9.28
N SER A 40 11.81 -19.50 8.66
CA SER A 40 13.09 -18.79 8.59
C SER A 40 13.05 -17.79 7.44
N LEU A 41 13.18 -16.50 7.75
CA LEU A 41 13.29 -15.42 6.76
C LEU A 41 14.75 -15.08 6.44
N GLU A 42 15.72 -15.78 7.02
CA GLU A 42 17.15 -15.60 6.71
C GLU A 42 17.39 -15.98 5.24
N PRO A 43 18.05 -15.13 4.41
CA PRO A 43 18.96 -14.05 4.81
C PRO A 43 18.37 -12.62 4.75
N ALA A 44 17.05 -12.45 4.70
CA ALA A 44 16.43 -11.14 4.52
C ALA A 44 16.79 -10.16 5.66
N PRO A 45 17.34 -8.96 5.35
CA PRO A 45 17.67 -7.94 6.34
C PRO A 45 16.46 -7.57 7.20
N ALA A 46 16.71 -7.20 8.47
CA ALA A 46 15.66 -6.76 9.38
C ALA A 46 14.93 -5.48 8.90
N GLU A 47 15.57 -4.69 8.04
CA GLU A 47 15.01 -3.48 7.43
C GLU A 47 13.77 -3.79 6.57
N ASP A 48 13.77 -4.94 5.88
CA ASP A 48 12.68 -5.35 4.99
C ASP A 48 11.48 -5.95 5.75
N TRP A 49 11.64 -6.28 7.02
CA TRP A 49 10.60 -6.95 7.81
C TRP A 49 9.39 -6.04 8.06
N LEU A 50 9.60 -4.73 8.17
CA LEU A 50 8.49 -3.78 8.31
C LEU A 50 7.66 -3.72 7.02
N GLY A 51 8.32 -3.63 5.87
CA GLY A 51 7.66 -3.66 4.57
C GLY A 51 6.89 -4.97 4.35
N LEU A 52 7.48 -6.10 4.74
CA LEU A 52 6.83 -7.41 4.68
C LEU A 52 5.60 -7.49 5.60
N ALA A 53 5.69 -6.98 6.83
CA ALA A 53 4.57 -6.94 7.76
C ALA A 53 3.40 -6.09 7.22
N HIS A 54 3.69 -4.95 6.58
CA HIS A 54 2.67 -4.12 5.94
C HIS A 54 2.02 -4.83 4.76
N LYS A 55 2.80 -5.47 3.88
CA LYS A 55 2.26 -6.25 2.75
C LYS A 55 1.35 -7.38 3.23
N LEU A 56 1.75 -8.12 4.27
CA LEU A 56 0.93 -9.18 4.87
C LEU A 56 -0.33 -8.63 5.52
N GLN A 57 -0.25 -7.46 6.18
CA GLN A 57 -1.41 -6.79 6.75
C GLN A 57 -2.43 -6.40 5.66
N SER A 58 -1.98 -5.76 4.58
CA SER A 58 -2.83 -5.41 3.43
C SER A 58 -3.48 -6.65 2.81
N ALA A 59 -2.69 -7.72 2.58
CA ALA A 59 -3.21 -8.99 2.06
C ALA A 59 -4.27 -9.61 3.00
N LEU A 60 -4.06 -9.57 4.33
CA LEU A 60 -5.03 -10.04 5.32
C LEU A 60 -6.31 -9.19 5.37
N GLN A 61 -6.22 -7.92 5.01
CA GLN A 61 -7.35 -6.99 4.88
C GLN A 61 -8.05 -7.09 3.51
N GLY A 62 -7.52 -7.87 2.57
CA GLY A 62 -8.10 -8.05 1.24
C GLY A 62 -7.69 -6.96 0.24
N GLN A 63 -6.70 -6.14 0.57
CA GLN A 63 -6.10 -5.19 -0.37
C GLN A 63 -5.07 -5.92 -1.22
N GLU A 64 -5.26 -5.91 -2.54
CA GLU A 64 -4.26 -6.41 -3.49
C GLU A 64 -3.16 -5.37 -3.67
N SER A 65 -1.90 -5.82 -3.66
CA SER A 65 -0.77 -4.94 -3.95
C SER A 65 -0.68 -4.70 -5.46
N LEU A 66 -0.53 -3.43 -5.86
CA LEU A 66 -0.38 -3.01 -7.27
C LEU A 66 0.80 -3.68 -7.98
N SER A 67 1.85 -4.02 -7.23
CA SER A 67 2.95 -4.88 -7.68
C SER A 67 2.59 -6.30 -7.29
N GLY A 68 2.48 -7.21 -8.27
CA GLY A 68 2.11 -8.62 -8.05
C GLY A 68 2.77 -9.18 -6.80
N SER A 69 1.95 -9.54 -5.80
CA SER A 69 2.46 -10.11 -4.55
C SER A 69 3.18 -11.42 -4.86
N SER A 70 4.38 -11.62 -4.32
CA SER A 70 5.08 -12.90 -4.45
C SER A 70 4.21 -14.03 -3.90
N THR A 71 4.27 -15.20 -4.54
CA THR A 71 3.48 -16.39 -4.19
C THR A 71 3.60 -16.77 -2.70
N GLU A 72 4.78 -16.55 -2.11
CA GLU A 72 5.05 -16.79 -0.69
C GLU A 72 4.19 -15.91 0.26
N ILE A 73 3.96 -14.64 -0.11
CA ILE A 73 3.13 -13.72 0.68
C ILE A 73 1.66 -14.19 0.66
N GLN A 74 1.19 -14.67 -0.50
CA GLN A 74 -0.16 -15.21 -0.64
C GLN A 74 -0.34 -16.46 0.24
N GLU A 75 0.61 -17.40 0.20
CA GLU A 75 0.56 -18.59 1.06
C GLU A 75 0.52 -18.25 2.56
N TRP A 76 1.33 -17.29 3.02
CA TRP A 76 1.31 -16.87 4.43
C TRP A 76 0.01 -16.18 4.81
N ALA A 77 -0.56 -15.36 3.91
CA ALA A 77 -1.86 -14.72 4.11
C ALA A 77 -2.99 -15.76 4.20
N GLU A 78 -2.98 -16.78 3.34
CA GLU A 78 -3.94 -17.88 3.38
C GLU A 78 -3.82 -18.72 4.66
N LYS A 79 -2.60 -19.11 5.05
CA LYS A 79 -2.34 -19.83 6.31
C LYS A 79 -2.86 -19.04 7.53
N ALA A 80 -2.69 -17.72 7.53
CA ALA A 80 -3.20 -16.85 8.59
C ALA A 80 -4.74 -16.70 8.55
N ARG A 81 -5.36 -16.58 7.37
CA ARG A 81 -6.83 -16.55 7.22
C ARG A 81 -7.49 -17.83 7.73
N ASN A 82 -6.93 -19.00 7.39
CA ASN A 82 -7.46 -20.30 7.82
C ASN A 82 -7.35 -20.48 9.34
N LYS A 83 -6.25 -20.04 9.95
CA LYS A 83 -6.10 -20.10 11.41
C LYS A 83 -7.08 -19.16 12.13
N LYS A 84 -7.31 -17.95 11.60
CA LYS A 84 -8.28 -16.97 12.14
C LYS A 84 -9.73 -17.49 12.05
N LYS A 85 -10.07 -18.30 11.04
CA LYS A 85 -11.36 -19.01 10.97
C LYS A 85 -11.50 -20.12 12.03
N SER A 86 -10.41 -20.79 12.43
CA SER A 86 -10.44 -21.85 13.46
C SER A 86 -10.48 -21.34 14.90
N THR A 87 -9.98 -20.13 15.16
CA THR A 87 -10.01 -19.50 16.48
C THR A 87 -10.95 -18.31 16.45
N GLY A 88 -12.25 -18.58 16.38
CA GLY A 88 -13.30 -17.57 16.47
C GLY A 88 -13.26 -16.86 17.81
N SER A 89 -12.59 -15.71 17.84
CA SER A 89 -12.73 -14.70 18.89
C SER A 89 -13.25 -13.46 18.17
N ASP A 90 -14.52 -13.19 18.46
CA ASP A 90 -15.34 -12.06 18.08
C ASP A 90 -14.81 -10.76 18.72
N GLY A 91 -13.58 -10.41 18.34
CA GLY A 91 -12.89 -9.21 18.80
C GLY A 91 -13.21 -8.05 17.87
N ASP A 92 -14.25 -7.30 18.23
CA ASP A 92 -14.50 -5.89 17.89
C ASP A 92 -14.16 -5.52 16.43
N ARG A 93 -14.80 -6.22 15.50
CA ARG A 93 -15.03 -5.63 14.18
C ARG A 93 -16.34 -4.87 14.30
N SER A 94 -16.26 -3.55 14.37
CA SER A 94 -17.38 -2.67 14.07
C SER A 94 -17.83 -3.00 12.64
N THR A 95 -18.78 -3.91 12.55
CA THR A 95 -19.25 -4.44 11.28
C THR A 95 -20.26 -3.42 10.79
N VAL A 96 -19.84 -2.58 9.86
CA VAL A 96 -20.77 -1.64 9.21
C VAL A 96 -21.60 -2.46 8.23
N THR A 97 -22.91 -2.55 8.49
CA THR A 97 -23.85 -3.12 7.52
C THR A 97 -24.00 -2.13 6.37
N VAL A 98 -23.44 -2.47 5.21
CA VAL A 98 -23.58 -1.70 3.97
C VAL A 98 -24.60 -2.38 3.09
N GLU A 99 -25.59 -1.63 2.61
CA GLU A 99 -26.51 -2.07 1.56
C GLU A 99 -25.90 -1.69 0.21
N PRO A 100 -25.31 -2.64 -0.54
CA PRO A 100 -24.49 -2.33 -1.72
C PRO A 100 -25.30 -1.59 -2.80
N ASP A 101 -26.60 -1.89 -2.90
CA ASP A 101 -27.50 -1.27 -3.88
C ASP A 101 -27.80 0.21 -3.60
N LYS A 102 -27.45 0.71 -2.40
CA LYS A 102 -27.61 2.12 -2.00
C LYS A 102 -26.29 2.90 -1.98
N VAL A 103 -25.18 2.28 -2.35
CA VAL A 103 -23.88 2.97 -2.42
C VAL A 103 -23.85 3.82 -3.69
N GLN A 104 -23.67 5.12 -3.52
CA GLN A 104 -23.51 6.07 -4.62
C GLN A 104 -22.08 6.62 -4.63
N ILE A 105 -21.54 6.82 -5.82
CA ILE A 105 -20.23 7.43 -6.03
C ILE A 105 -20.46 8.84 -6.55
N GLU A 106 -19.97 9.83 -5.81
CA GLU A 106 -19.99 11.23 -6.24
C GLU A 106 -18.56 11.73 -6.45
N GLN A 107 -18.38 12.62 -7.42
CA GLN A 107 -17.09 13.28 -7.71
C GLN A 107 -15.94 12.31 -7.96
N ALA A 108 -16.18 11.19 -8.66
CA ALA A 108 -15.13 10.27 -9.07
C ALA A 108 -14.07 11.03 -9.89
N ARG A 109 -12.81 10.93 -9.46
CA ARG A 109 -11.67 11.54 -10.13
C ARG A 109 -10.75 10.46 -10.68
N GLU A 110 -10.31 10.67 -11.91
CA GLU A 110 -9.34 9.78 -12.54
C GLU A 110 -7.94 10.03 -11.95
N ALA A 111 -7.38 9.01 -11.30
CA ALA A 111 -6.06 9.09 -10.67
C ALA A 111 -4.98 8.29 -11.43
N GLY A 112 -5.33 7.19 -12.09
CA GLY A 112 -4.36 6.24 -12.64
C GLY A 112 -3.38 6.87 -13.64
N PRO A 113 -3.85 7.36 -14.80
CA PRO A 113 -2.97 7.93 -15.81
C PRO A 113 -2.19 9.16 -15.33
N VAL A 114 -2.82 10.05 -14.56
CA VAL A 114 -2.16 11.25 -14.04
C VAL A 114 -1.08 10.92 -13.02
N HIS A 115 -1.30 9.92 -12.16
CA HIS A 115 -0.31 9.46 -11.20
C HIS A 115 0.90 8.82 -11.90
N VAL A 116 0.65 7.92 -12.86
CA VAL A 116 1.73 7.31 -13.65
C VAL A 116 2.54 8.37 -14.38
N GLY A 117 1.86 9.34 -14.99
CA GLY A 117 2.49 10.47 -15.67
C GLY A 117 3.39 11.30 -14.75
N HIS A 118 2.89 11.67 -13.56
CA HIS A 118 3.65 12.42 -12.56
C HIS A 118 4.89 11.65 -12.07
N GLN A 119 4.74 10.35 -11.79
CA GLN A 119 5.86 9.50 -11.36
C GLN A 119 6.95 9.42 -12.44
N LEU A 120 6.56 9.23 -13.71
CA LEU A 120 7.51 9.23 -14.83
C LEU A 120 8.18 10.60 -15.02
N TRP A 121 7.43 11.69 -14.90
CA TRP A 121 7.96 13.05 -14.96
C TRP A 121 9.06 13.28 -13.91
N GLY A 122 8.83 12.80 -12.69
CA GLY A 122 9.81 12.81 -11.60
C GLY A 122 11.04 11.94 -11.89
N GLN A 123 10.84 10.69 -12.35
CA GLN A 123 11.92 9.77 -12.67
C GLN A 123 12.84 10.27 -13.80
N LEU A 124 12.26 10.95 -14.79
CA LEU A 124 13.00 11.60 -15.88
C LEU A 124 13.74 12.87 -15.42
N GLY A 125 13.51 13.35 -14.20
CA GLY A 125 14.13 14.57 -13.68
C GLY A 125 13.67 15.83 -14.40
N MET A 126 12.48 15.82 -15.01
CA MET A 126 12.00 16.91 -15.88
C MET A 126 11.95 18.26 -15.15
N ASN A 127 11.54 18.28 -13.88
CA ASN A 127 11.51 19.52 -13.09
C ASN A 127 12.90 20.15 -12.95
N ARG A 128 13.94 19.34 -12.77
CA ARG A 128 15.33 19.83 -12.71
C ARG A 128 15.76 20.39 -14.06
N ILE A 129 15.52 19.66 -15.15
CA ILE A 129 15.89 20.07 -16.51
C ILE A 129 15.23 21.40 -16.88
N LEU A 130 13.93 21.55 -16.58
CA LEU A 130 13.20 22.78 -16.88
C LEU A 130 13.67 23.96 -16.02
N GLN A 131 14.00 23.73 -14.75
CA GLN A 131 14.56 24.76 -13.87
C GLN A 131 15.95 25.21 -14.34
N GLU A 132 16.82 24.27 -14.72
CA GLU A 132 18.13 24.57 -15.30
C GLU A 132 18.02 25.35 -16.62
N ALA A 133 16.93 25.14 -17.38
CA ALA A 133 16.58 25.94 -18.56
C ALA A 133 15.98 27.32 -18.24
N GLY A 134 15.85 27.69 -16.96
CA GLY A 134 15.38 29.01 -16.51
C GLY A 134 13.88 29.12 -16.28
N LEU A 135 13.11 28.03 -16.30
CA LEU A 135 11.68 28.08 -15.99
C LEU A 135 11.46 28.24 -14.49
N SER A 136 10.51 29.10 -14.13
CA SER A 136 10.05 29.23 -12.74
C SER A 136 9.38 27.93 -12.27
N THR A 137 9.29 27.73 -10.96
CA THR A 137 8.57 26.58 -10.37
C THR A 137 7.11 26.52 -10.83
N ARG A 138 6.47 27.69 -11.01
CA ARG A 138 5.09 27.75 -11.51
C ARG A 138 5.01 27.31 -12.97
N ALA A 139 5.95 27.75 -13.80
CA ALA A 139 6.03 27.33 -15.19
C ALA A 139 6.31 25.82 -15.30
N CYS A 140 7.23 25.26 -14.50
CA CYS A 140 7.51 23.82 -14.48
C CYS A 140 6.26 22.99 -14.19
N ARG A 141 5.51 23.35 -13.14
CA ARG A 141 4.24 22.67 -12.79
C ARG A 141 3.20 22.78 -13.91
N LEU A 142 3.08 23.95 -14.53
CA LEU A 142 2.14 24.13 -15.64
C LEU A 142 2.56 23.27 -16.85
N THR A 143 3.85 23.25 -17.19
CA THR A 143 4.39 22.42 -18.29
C THR A 143 4.11 20.94 -18.06
N GLU A 144 4.30 20.45 -16.84
CA GLU A 144 3.95 19.08 -16.46
C GLU A 144 2.47 18.79 -16.73
N VAL A 145 1.57 19.59 -16.15
CA VAL A 145 0.12 19.41 -16.31
C VAL A 145 -0.32 19.50 -17.78
N MET A 146 0.24 20.43 -18.56
CA MET A 146 -0.05 20.55 -19.99
C MET A 146 0.44 19.35 -20.79
N THR A 147 1.62 18.81 -20.43
CA THR A 147 2.17 17.62 -21.10
C THR A 147 1.32 16.40 -20.77
N LEU A 148 0.93 16.22 -19.51
CA LEU A 148 0.04 15.15 -19.09
C LEU A 148 -1.34 15.26 -19.76
N ASN A 149 -1.90 16.47 -19.88
CA ASN A 149 -3.15 16.68 -20.61
C ASN A 149 -3.03 16.20 -22.06
N ARG A 150 -1.95 16.62 -22.76
CA ARG A 150 -1.73 16.22 -24.17
C ARG A 150 -1.56 14.71 -24.35
N LEU A 151 -1.00 14.01 -23.36
CA LEU A 151 -0.78 12.56 -23.44
C LEU A 151 -2.00 11.73 -23.04
N ILE A 152 -2.79 12.20 -22.06
CA ILE A 152 -3.89 11.44 -21.46
C ILE A 152 -5.23 11.79 -22.10
N CYS A 153 -5.50 13.08 -22.28
CA CYS A 153 -6.77 13.60 -22.80
C CYS A 153 -6.49 14.78 -23.76
N PRO A 154 -5.99 14.49 -24.98
CA PRO A 154 -5.58 15.52 -25.92
C PRO A 154 -6.78 16.43 -26.23
N SER A 155 -6.73 17.65 -25.72
CA SER A 155 -7.82 18.61 -25.78
C SER A 155 -7.26 20.03 -25.88
N SER A 156 -8.13 20.99 -26.19
CA SER A 156 -7.72 22.41 -26.23
C SER A 156 -7.27 22.88 -24.85
N GLU A 157 -6.34 23.84 -24.79
CA GLU A 157 -5.89 24.45 -23.53
C GLU A 157 -7.05 25.09 -22.76
N HIS A 158 -8.10 25.54 -23.48
CA HIS A 158 -9.33 26.05 -22.89
C HIS A 158 -10.14 24.99 -22.13
N ALA A 159 -10.09 23.72 -22.56
CA ALA A 159 -10.78 22.60 -21.90
C ALA A 159 -9.98 21.99 -20.73
N MET A 160 -8.71 22.39 -20.57
CA MET A 160 -7.82 21.87 -19.54
C MET A 160 -8.34 22.07 -18.10
N PRO A 161 -8.94 23.22 -17.72
CA PRO A 161 -9.47 23.40 -16.36
C PRO A 161 -10.56 22.38 -16.01
N ASP A 162 -11.44 22.03 -16.96
CA ASP A 162 -12.46 21.00 -16.77
C ASP A 162 -11.86 19.60 -16.67
N TRP A 163 -10.80 19.33 -17.42
CA TRP A 163 -10.07 18.06 -17.29
C TRP A 163 -9.38 17.96 -15.92
N ILE A 164 -8.69 19.01 -15.48
CA ILE A 164 -8.03 19.05 -14.16
C ILE A 164 -9.04 18.74 -13.04
N ARG A 165 -10.24 19.35 -13.07
CA ARG A 165 -11.29 19.10 -12.06
C ARG A 165 -11.78 17.65 -11.97
N ARG A 166 -11.69 16.90 -13.07
CA ARG A 166 -12.12 15.50 -13.16
C ARG A 166 -10.99 14.49 -12.91
N THR A 167 -9.78 14.97 -12.62
CA THR A 167 -8.62 14.14 -12.31
C THR A 167 -8.14 14.40 -10.89
N ALA A 168 -7.37 13.45 -10.34
CA ALA A 168 -6.77 13.58 -9.01
C ALA A 168 -5.46 14.39 -9.01
N LEU A 169 -5.21 15.23 -10.03
CA LEU A 169 -3.99 16.04 -10.14
C LEU A 169 -3.77 16.99 -8.96
N GLY A 170 -4.84 17.44 -8.30
CA GLY A 170 -4.74 18.27 -7.10
C GLY A 170 -4.40 17.51 -5.82
N ASP A 171 -4.52 16.17 -5.85
CA ASP A 171 -4.33 15.28 -4.71
C ASP A 171 -2.94 14.59 -4.74
N ILE A 172 -2.17 14.80 -5.82
CA ILE A 172 -0.81 14.30 -6.07
C ILE A 172 0.18 15.45 -5.91
#